data_AF-A0A7W2T3E8-F1
#
_entry.id   AF-A0A7W2T3E8-F1
#
_cell.length_a   1.000
_cell.length_b   1.000
_cell.length_c   1.000
_cell.angle_alpha   90.00
_cell.angle_beta   90.00
_cell.angle_gamma   90.00
#
_symmetry.space_group_name_H-M   'P 1'
#
loop_
_entity.id
_entity.type
_entity.pdbx_description
1 polymer ?
#
loop_
_entity_poly.entity_id
_entity_poly.type
_entity_poly.pdbx_seq_one_letter_code
_entity_poly.pdbx_strand_id
1 'polypeptide(L)'
;MDDKIVNFPNKYERKKRVDLRNGELRCEVSERWVKFPKASDKYPNCEYLHLDIMTLGANEKDRKLCEIILDKEQLLKLLSELPVTDHTKT
;
A
#
# COMPACT_ATOMS: atom_id res chain seq x y z
N MET A 1 -0.26 -36.92 -23.78
CA MET A 1 0.50 -35.83 -23.14
C MET A 1 -0.56 -34.97 -22.46
N ASP A 2 -0.77 -35.20 -21.17
CA ASP A 2 -1.70 -34.39 -20.39
C ASP A 2 -1.04 -33.04 -20.11
N ASP A 3 -1.52 -32.00 -20.77
CA ASP A 3 -1.19 -30.63 -20.41
C ASP A 3 -1.69 -30.40 -18.98
N LYS A 4 -0.75 -30.37 -18.04
CA LYS A 4 -1.02 -29.98 -16.66
C LYS A 4 -1.50 -28.53 -16.68
N ILE A 5 -2.80 -28.33 -16.59
CA ILE A 5 -3.40 -27.03 -16.33
C ILE A 5 -2.89 -26.55 -14.97
N VAL A 6 -1.96 -25.60 -14.96
CA VAL A 6 -1.45 -24.98 -13.73
C VAL A 6 -2.43 -23.89 -13.31
N ASN A 7 -3.45 -24.28 -12.56
CA ASN A 7 -4.35 -23.35 -11.92
C ASN A 7 -3.58 -22.69 -10.76
N PHE A 8 -3.36 -21.36 -10.80
CA PHE A 8 -2.79 -20.60 -9.68
C PHE A 8 -3.89 -19.75 -9.02
N PRO A 9 -4.64 -20.27 -8.03
CA PRO A 9 -5.80 -19.57 -7.48
C PRO A 9 -5.41 -18.41 -6.55
N ASN A 10 -4.12 -18.09 -6.40
CA ASN A 10 -3.64 -17.36 -5.23
C ASN A 10 -2.54 -16.32 -5.55
N LYS A 11 -2.31 -15.98 -6.82
CA LYS A 11 -1.23 -15.06 -7.22
C LYS A 11 -1.47 -13.64 -6.70
N TYR A 12 -2.73 -13.17 -6.76
CA TYR A 12 -3.10 -11.83 -6.33
C TYR A 12 -2.98 -11.64 -4.81
N GLU A 13 -3.61 -12.51 -4.02
CA GLU A 13 -3.50 -12.45 -2.55
C GLU A 13 -2.07 -12.67 -2.08
N ARG A 14 -1.28 -13.51 -2.77
CA ARG A 14 0.13 -13.67 -2.48
C ARG A 14 0.91 -12.39 -2.75
N LYS A 15 0.63 -11.69 -3.86
CA LYS A 15 1.24 -10.39 -4.17
C LYS A 15 0.89 -9.36 -3.10
N LYS A 16 -0.40 -9.22 -2.75
CA LYS A 16 -0.84 -8.32 -1.67
C LYS A 16 -0.15 -8.61 -0.33
N ARG A 17 0.02 -9.88 0.03
CA ARG A 17 0.75 -10.28 1.25
C ARG A 17 2.23 -9.89 1.20
N VAL A 18 2.88 -10.02 0.04
CA VAL A 18 4.27 -9.60 -0.14
C VAL A 18 4.39 -8.08 -0.06
N ASP A 19 3.52 -7.35 -0.74
CA ASP A 19 3.49 -5.89 -0.73
C ASP A 19 3.30 -5.38 0.71
N LEU A 20 2.34 -5.93 1.46
CA LEU A 20 2.12 -5.58 2.86
C LEU A 20 3.35 -5.85 3.74
N ARG A 21 4.02 -7.00 3.55
CA ARG A 21 5.26 -7.34 4.27
C ARG A 21 6.38 -6.35 3.97
N ASN A 22 6.40 -5.80 2.76
CA ASN A 22 7.36 -4.77 2.35
C ASN A 22 6.96 -3.36 2.81
N GLY A 23 5.80 -3.21 3.44
CA GLY A 23 5.26 -1.90 3.81
C GLY A 23 4.80 -1.11 2.58
N GLU A 24 4.27 -1.78 1.57
CA GLU A 24 3.84 -1.16 0.32
C GLU A 24 2.32 -1.30 0.12
N LEU A 25 1.69 -0.20 -0.32
CA LEU A 25 0.32 -0.19 -0.82
C LEU A 25 0.35 0.19 -2.30
N ARG A 26 0.19 -0.81 -3.18
CA ARG A 26 0.19 -0.61 -4.63
C ARG A 26 -1.14 -0.06 -5.13
N CYS A 27 -1.06 0.82 -6.13
CA CYS A 27 -2.20 1.25 -6.91
C CYS A 27 -2.66 0.11 -7.82
N GLU A 28 -3.95 -0.20 -7.84
CA GLU A 28 -4.52 -1.29 -8.66
C GLU A 28 -4.58 -0.93 -10.16
N VAL A 29 -4.50 0.36 -10.51
CA VAL A 29 -4.67 0.86 -11.89
C VAL A 29 -3.42 1.53 -12.46
N SER A 30 -2.32 1.62 -11.70
CA SER A 30 -1.08 2.22 -12.19
C SER A 30 0.15 1.66 -11.48
N GLU A 31 1.32 1.88 -12.07
CA GLU A 31 2.63 1.50 -11.51
C GLU A 31 3.09 2.42 -10.36
N ARG A 32 2.17 2.89 -9.52
CA ARG A 32 2.43 3.75 -8.37
C ARG A 32 2.15 3.00 -7.07
N TRP A 33 2.87 3.34 -6.01
CA TRP A 33 2.61 2.77 -4.69
C TRP A 33 3.00 3.74 -3.58
N VAL A 34 2.35 3.57 -2.43
CA VAL A 34 2.76 4.20 -1.18
C VAL A 34 3.76 3.25 -0.51
N LYS A 35 4.90 3.78 -0.09
CA LYS A 35 5.88 3.05 0.72
C LYS A 35 5.89 3.64 2.13
N PHE A 36 5.58 2.79 3.10
CA PHE A 36 5.55 3.14 4.51
C PHE A 36 6.96 3.13 5.10
N PRO A 37 7.22 3.98 6.12
CA PRO A 37 8.48 3.94 6.83
C PRO A 37 8.52 2.70 7.72
N LYS A 38 9.73 2.27 8.11
CA LYS A 38 9.88 1.13 9.03
C LYS A 38 9.34 1.42 10.43
N ALA A 39 9.33 2.69 10.83
CA ALA A 39 8.84 3.18 12.11
C ALA A 39 8.26 4.59 11.93
N SER A 40 7.34 4.98 12.81
CA SER A 40 6.89 6.37 12.93
C SER A 40 7.84 7.18 13.79
N ASP A 41 7.91 8.49 13.56
CA ASP A 41 8.72 9.40 14.34
C ASP A 41 7.91 10.01 15.48
N LYS A 42 8.40 9.87 16.71
CA LYS A 42 7.73 10.37 17.91
C LYS A 42 8.29 11.72 18.33
N TYR A 43 7.40 12.69 18.45
CA TYR A 43 7.65 14.04 18.98
C TYR A 43 6.88 14.23 20.29
N PRO A 44 7.16 15.29 21.08
CA PRO A 44 6.56 15.45 22.40
C PRO A 44 5.03 15.35 22.45
N ASN A 45 4.33 15.79 21.40
CA ASN A 45 2.86 15.87 21.37
C ASN A 45 2.22 15.11 20.20
N CYS A 46 3.00 14.40 19.37
CA CYS A 46 2.49 13.76 18.15
C CYS A 46 3.42 12.65 17.63
N GLU A 47 2.86 11.72 16.87
CA GLU A 47 3.60 10.74 16.07
C GLU A 47 3.38 11.01 14.59
N TYR A 48 4.45 11.18 13.81
CA TYR A 48 4.37 11.40 12.37
C TYR A 48 4.73 10.15 11.56
N LEU A 49 4.12 10.02 10.39
CA LEU A 49 4.44 9.04 9.36
C LEU A 49 4.94 9.76 8.11
N HIS A 50 6.13 9.38 7.65
CA HIS A 50 6.68 9.78 6.36
C HIS A 50 6.32 8.74 5.30
N LEU A 51 5.38 9.05 4.42
CA LEU A 51 4.92 8.18 3.35
C LEU A 51 5.54 8.59 2.02
N ASP A 52 6.29 7.68 1.41
CA ASP A 52 6.87 7.90 0.09
C ASP A 52 5.87 7.50 -1.00
N ILE A 53 5.58 8.41 -1.93
CA ILE A 53 4.82 8.08 -3.14
C ILE A 53 5.81 7.70 -4.22
N MET A 54 5.79 6.43 -4.59
CA MET A 54 6.74 5.81 -5.51
C MET A 54 6.09 5.49 -6.85
N THR A 55 6.89 5.39 -7.89
CA THR A 55 6.47 4.91 -9.21
C THR A 55 7.60 4.18 -9.93
N LEU A 56 7.27 3.45 -10.99
CA LEU A 56 8.25 2.88 -11.89
C LEU A 56 8.82 3.98 -12.81
N GLY A 57 10.14 4.21 -12.73
CA GLY A 57 10.86 5.13 -13.61
C GLY A 57 11.16 4.53 -14.98
N ALA A 58 11.69 5.36 -15.89
CA ALA A 58 11.96 4.98 -17.28
C ALA A 58 12.92 3.79 -17.45
N ASN A 59 13.74 3.49 -16.45
CA ASN A 59 14.69 2.37 -16.45
C ASN A 59 14.20 1.16 -15.65
N GLU A 60 12.88 1.03 -15.45
CA GLU A 60 12.26 0.04 -14.55
C GLU A 60 12.78 0.11 -13.10
N LYS A 61 13.33 1.26 -12.72
CA LYS A 61 13.82 1.52 -11.36
C LYS A 61 12.79 2.32 -10.57
N ASP A 62 12.67 1.99 -9.30
CA ASP A 62 11.87 2.74 -8.35
C ASP A 62 12.26 4.22 -8.36
N ARG A 63 11.25 5.09 -8.47
CA ARG A 63 11.39 6.55 -8.44
C ARG A 63 10.41 7.13 -7.43
N LYS A 64 10.91 7.91 -6.47
CA LYS A 64 10.08 8.73 -5.58
C LYS A 64 9.51 9.92 -6.36
N LEU A 65 8.19 10.09 -6.31
CA LEU A 65 7.47 11.24 -6.85
C LEU A 65 7.41 12.37 -5.83
N CYS A 66 6.99 12.05 -4.60
CA CYS A 66 6.92 12.98 -3.49
C CYS A 66 6.93 12.24 -2.14
N GLU A 67 6.96 13.00 -1.06
CA GLU A 67 6.75 12.53 0.31
C GLU A 67 5.51 13.21 0.88
N ILE A 68 4.73 12.47 1.66
CA ILE A 68 3.62 12.99 2.44
C ILE A 68 3.93 12.72 3.91
N ILE A 69 3.94 13.78 4.72
CA ILE A 69 4.14 13.70 6.17
C ILE A 69 2.78 13.90 6.82
N LEU A 70 2.35 12.93 7.64
CA LEU A 70 1.02 12.90 8.24
C LEU A 70 1.14 12.64 9.75
N ASP A 71 0.25 13.24 10.52
CA ASP A 71 -0.01 12.82 11.90
C ASP A 71 -0.68 11.43 11.88
N LYS A 72 -0.07 10.46 12.56
CA LYS A 72 -0.51 9.07 12.60
C LYS A 72 -1.85 8.89 13.29
N GLU A 73 -2.09 9.61 14.39
CA GLU A 73 -3.36 9.52 15.13
C GLU A 73 -4.51 10.12 14.31
N GLN A 74 -4.26 11.24 13.65
CA GLN A 74 -5.26 11.85 12.77
C GLN A 74 -5.61 10.95 11.58
N LEU A 75 -4.60 10.31 10.96
CA LEU A 75 -4.84 9.37 9.87
C LEU A 75 -5.70 8.19 10.33
N LEU A 76 -5.40 7.59 11.48
CA LEU A 76 -6.19 6.50 12.04
C LEU A 76 -7.64 6.93 12.31
N LYS A 77 -7.83 8.12 12.88
CA LYS A 77 -9.17 8.68 13.13
C LYS A 77 -9.96 8.84 11.83
N LEU A 78 -9.37 9.48 10.82
CA LEU A 78 -10.00 9.65 9.51
C LEU A 78 -10.40 8.30 8.90
N LEU A 79 -9.52 7.30 8.95
CA LEU A 79 -9.81 5.97 8.43
C LEU A 79 -10.96 5.27 9.18
N SER A 80 -11.07 5.48 10.51
CA SER A 80 -12.13 4.87 11.32
C SER A 80 -13.52 5.50 11.11
N GLU A 81 -13.55 6.76 10.67
CA GLU A 81 -14.78 7.52 10.43
C GLU A 81 -15.29 7.39 8.98
N LEU A 82 -14.50 6.80 8.08
CA LEU A 82 -14.92 6.57 6.69
C LEU A 82 -16.06 5.55 6.60
N PRO A 83 -17.17 5.88 5.91
CA PRO A 83 -18.28 4.94 5.77
C PRO A 83 -17.90 3.77 4.87
N VAL A 84 -18.32 2.56 5.27
CA VAL A 84 -18.16 1.35 4.45
C VAL A 84 -19.37 1.22 3.54
N THR A 85 -19.14 1.20 2.23
CA THR A 85 -20.17 0.83 1.26
C THR A 85 -20.10 -0.68 1.02
N ASP A 86 -21.15 -1.39 1.40
CA ASP A 86 -21.24 -2.85 1.29
C ASP A 86 -21.81 -3.26 -0.08
N HIS A 87 -20.95 -3.71 -0.98
CA HIS A 87 -21.30 -4.21 -2.31
C HIS A 87 -21.61 -5.72 -2.33
N THR A 88 -21.63 -6.41 -1.18
CA THR A 88 -21.89 -7.86 -1.12
C THR A 88 -23.38 -8.21 -1.06
N LYS A 89 -24.24 -7.21 -0.93
CA LYS A 89 -25.70 -7.36 -0.77
C LYS A 89 -26.52 -7.01 -2.03
N THR A 90 -25.86 -6.72 -3.14
CA THR A 90 -26.48 -6.57 -4.48
C THR A 90 -26.46 -7.88 -5.22
#